data_AF-A0A2P8MAF2-F1
#
_entry.id   AF-A0A2P8MAF2-F1
#
_cell.length_a   1.000
_cell.length_b   1.000
_cell.length_c   1.000
_cell.angle_alpha   90.00
_cell.angle_beta   90.00
_cell.angle_gamma   90.00
#
_symmetry.space_group_name_H-M   'P 1'
#
loop_
_entity.id
_entity.type
_entity.pdbx_description
1 polymer ?
#
loop_
_entity_poly.entity_id
_entity_poly.type
_entity_poly.pdbx_seq_one_letter_code
_entity_poly.pdbx_strand_id
1 'polypeptide(L)'
;MSNDKRKPRMVLNAEAMPKEIYDLLNEKAKSRRLTPYIIELVKKDLSNQKIVSKLDLLSDNVNLILSKLDNIKLVKESLDSEDDLLKEGKIVDFKEVESHISKEDMDDDYTDF
;
A
#
# COMPACT_ATOMS: atom_id res chain seq x y z
N MET A 1 -41.74 -20.46 -54.84
CA MET A 1 -41.93 -20.31 -53.39
C MET A 1 -40.55 -20.20 -52.76
N SER A 2 -40.21 -19.04 -52.19
CA SER A 2 -38.86 -18.76 -51.68
C SER A 2 -38.61 -19.54 -50.38
N ASN A 3 -37.70 -20.51 -50.43
CA ASN A 3 -37.19 -21.20 -49.25
C ASN A 3 -36.19 -20.29 -48.52
N ASP A 4 -36.74 -19.40 -47.69
CA ASP A 4 -35.96 -18.61 -46.74
C ASP A 4 -35.35 -19.57 -45.69
N LYS A 5 -34.07 -19.90 -45.87
CA LYS A 5 -33.27 -20.70 -44.93
C LYS A 5 -33.13 -19.89 -43.63
N ARG A 6 -34.10 -20.05 -42.72
CA ARG A 6 -34.05 -19.47 -41.37
C ARG A 6 -32.73 -19.91 -40.71
N LYS A 7 -31.89 -18.95 -40.33
CA LYS A 7 -30.63 -19.23 -39.62
C LYS A 7 -30.95 -20.07 -38.37
N PRO A 8 -30.20 -21.16 -38.11
CA PRO A 8 -30.41 -21.99 -36.94
C PRO A 8 -30.32 -21.13 -35.68
N ARG A 9 -31.34 -21.20 -34.83
CA ARG A 9 -31.30 -20.56 -33.51
C ARG A 9 -30.21 -21.25 -32.70
N MET A 10 -29.28 -20.48 -32.15
CA MET A 10 -28.37 -20.97 -31.12
C MET A 10 -29.21 -21.56 -29.98
N VAL A 11 -29.03 -22.85 -29.69
CA VAL A 11 -29.59 -23.51 -28.52
C VAL A 11 -28.43 -23.73 -27.56
N LEU A 12 -28.51 -23.13 -26.37
CA LEU A 12 -27.57 -23.37 -25.28
C LEU A 12 -27.92 -24.74 -24.68
N ASN A 13 -27.00 -25.71 -24.75
CA ASN A 13 -27.18 -26.99 -24.05
C ASN A 13 -27.17 -26.73 -22.54
N ALA A 14 -28.34 -26.89 -21.90
CA ALA A 14 -28.66 -26.36 -20.58
C ALA A 14 -28.35 -27.31 -19.41
N GLU A 15 -27.79 -28.51 -19.65
CA GLU A 15 -27.63 -29.54 -18.59
C GLU A 15 -26.72 -29.11 -17.43
N ALA A 16 -25.82 -28.14 -17.62
CA ALA A 16 -24.93 -27.63 -16.58
C ALA A 16 -25.32 -26.23 -16.06
N MET A 17 -26.38 -25.61 -16.59
CA MET A 17 -26.76 -24.24 -16.25
C MET A 17 -27.94 -24.24 -15.28
N PRO A 18 -27.85 -23.53 -14.13
CA PRO A 18 -29.00 -23.37 -13.25
C PRO A 18 -30.20 -22.84 -14.03
N LYS A 19 -31.36 -23.46 -13.81
CA LYS A 19 -32.58 -23.20 -14.56
C LYS A 19 -32.95 -21.71 -14.60
N GLU A 20 -32.75 -21.02 -13.48
CA GLU A 20 -32.99 -19.58 -13.35
C GLU A 20 -32.15 -18.74 -14.32
N ILE A 21 -30.87 -19.10 -14.49
CA ILE A 21 -29.95 -18.41 -15.40
C ILE A 21 -30.33 -18.71 -16.86
N TYR A 22 -30.68 -19.97 -17.16
CA TYR A 22 -31.14 -20.35 -18.48
C TYR A 22 -32.42 -19.59 -18.87
N ASP A 23 -33.40 -19.53 -17.97
CA ASP A 23 -34.66 -18.83 -18.20
C ASP A 23 -34.42 -17.33 -18.45
N LEU A 24 -33.55 -16.70 -17.66
CA LEU A 24 -33.16 -15.31 -17.85
C LEU A 24 -32.51 -15.08 -19.23
N LEU A 25 -31.52 -15.89 -19.61
CA LEU A 25 -30.84 -15.76 -20.91
C LEU A 25 -31.79 -16.06 -22.07
N ASN A 26 -32.71 -17.00 -21.91
CA ASN A 26 -33.71 -17.35 -22.90
C ASN A 26 -34.70 -16.21 -23.13
N GLU A 27 -35.15 -15.52 -22.08
CA GLU A 27 -35.99 -14.31 -22.23
C GLU A 27 -35.25 -13.16 -22.96
N LYS A 28 -33.96 -12.98 -22.68
CA LYS A 28 -33.11 -12.03 -23.44
C LYS A 28 -32.89 -12.48 -24.89
N ALA A 29 -32.84 -13.79 -25.15
CA ALA A 29 -32.73 -14.35 -26.50
C ALA A 29 -34.02 -14.15 -27.31
N LYS A 30 -35.19 -14.42 -26.70
CA LYS A 30 -36.51 -14.20 -27.31
C LYS A 30 -36.72 -12.74 -27.72
N SER A 31 -36.24 -11.81 -26.91
CA SER A 31 -36.27 -10.37 -27.19
C SER A 31 -35.17 -9.87 -28.15
N ARG A 32 -34.36 -10.77 -28.74
CA ARG A 32 -33.22 -10.46 -29.62
C ARG A 32 -32.16 -9.55 -28.98
N ARG A 33 -32.06 -9.54 -27.64
CA ARG A 33 -31.15 -8.69 -26.85
C ARG A 33 -30.07 -9.49 -26.10
N LEU A 34 -29.94 -10.78 -26.39
CA LEU A 34 -28.96 -11.65 -25.71
C LEU A 34 -27.52 -11.18 -25.91
N THR A 35 -27.10 -10.90 -27.15
CA THR A 35 -25.72 -10.51 -27.44
C THR A 35 -25.31 -9.20 -26.76
N PRO A 36 -26.10 -8.09 -26.84
CA PRO A 36 -25.81 -6.88 -26.07
C PRO A 36 -25.72 -7.13 -24.56
N TYR A 37 -26.65 -7.92 -24.02
CA TYR A 37 -26.69 -8.24 -22.60
C TYR A 37 -25.43 -9.01 -22.13
N ILE A 38 -24.97 -9.99 -22.91
CA ILE A 38 -23.72 -10.71 -22.63
C ILE A 38 -22.52 -9.76 -22.66
N ILE A 39 -22.45 -8.86 -23.65
CA ILE A 39 -21.36 -7.87 -23.74
C ILE A 39 -21.33 -6.97 -22.52
N GLU A 40 -22.48 -6.48 -22.05
CA GLU A 40 -22.57 -5.66 -20.84
C GLU A 40 -22.12 -6.43 -19.59
N LEU A 41 -22.53 -7.69 -19.46
CA LEU A 41 -22.10 -8.58 -18.36
C LEU A 41 -20.59 -8.75 -18.33
N VAL A 42 -19.95 -9.05 -19.47
CA VAL A 42 -18.50 -9.22 -19.56
C VAL A 42 -17.76 -7.91 -19.26
N LYS A 43 -18.26 -6.77 -19.76
CA LYS A 43 -17.69 -5.45 -19.44
C LYS A 43 -17.77 -5.13 -17.95
N LYS A 44 -18.91 -5.45 -17.32
CA LYS A 44 -19.13 -5.25 -15.89
C LYS A 44 -18.20 -6.15 -15.07
N ASP A 45 -18.05 -7.41 -15.45
CA ASP A 45 -17.14 -8.35 -14.79
C ASP A 45 -15.69 -7.85 -14.83
N LEU A 46 -15.23 -7.43 -16.01
CA LEU A 46 -13.88 -6.85 -16.17
C LEU A 46 -13.68 -5.59 -15.31
N SER A 47 -14.70 -4.73 -15.22
CA SER A 47 -14.65 -3.55 -14.36
C SER A 47 -14.59 -3.93 -12.88
N ASN A 48 -15.36 -4.93 -12.46
CA ASN A 48 -15.35 -5.42 -11.08
C ASN A 48 -14.00 -6.02 -10.70
N GLN A 49 -13.39 -6.82 -11.58
CA GLN A 49 -12.04 -7.35 -11.34
C GLN A 49 -11.01 -6.24 -11.16
N LYS A 50 -11.08 -5.17 -11.96
CA LYS A 50 -10.21 -3.99 -11.79
C LYS A 50 -10.45 -3.29 -10.46
N ILE A 51 -11.70 -3.19 -10.00
CA ILE A 51 -12.02 -2.60 -8.69
C ILE A 51 -11.41 -3.44 -7.58
N VAL A 52 -11.60 -4.76 -7.61
CA VAL A 52 -11.02 -5.68 -6.63
C VAL A 52 -9.49 -5.53 -6.58
N SER A 53 -8.82 -5.55 -7.74
CA SER A 53 -7.36 -5.37 -7.77
C SER A 53 -6.88 -4.04 -7.18
N LYS A 54 -7.67 -2.97 -7.31
CA LYS A 54 -7.32 -1.67 -6.71
C LYS A 54 -7.56 -1.65 -5.21
N LEU A 55 -8.58 -2.37 -4.73
CA LEU A 55 -8.84 -2.53 -3.31
C LEU A 55 -7.76 -3.38 -2.66
N ASP A 56 -7.28 -4.44 -3.31
CA ASP A 56 -6.15 -5.26 -2.83
C ASP A 56 -4.89 -4.40 -2.70
N LEU A 57 -4.54 -3.63 -3.73
CA LEU A 57 -3.41 -2.69 -3.67
C LEU A 57 -3.57 -1.65 -2.54
N LEU A 58 -4.78 -1.15 -2.30
CA LEU A 58 -5.05 -0.22 -1.21
C LEU A 58 -4.85 -0.90 0.15
N SER A 59 -5.34 -2.13 0.30
CA SER A 59 -5.17 -2.93 1.51
C SER A 59 -3.69 -3.18 1.80
N ASP A 60 -2.90 -3.55 0.79
CA ASP A 60 -1.46 -3.76 0.92
C ASP A 60 -0.73 -2.47 1.32
N ASN A 61 -1.11 -1.34 0.72
CA ASN A 61 -0.54 -0.04 1.09
C ASN A 61 -0.89 0.36 2.54
N VAL A 62 -2.13 0.10 2.98
CA VAL A 62 -2.54 0.34 4.37
C VAL A 62 -1.73 -0.54 5.32
N ASN A 63 -1.58 -1.82 5.02
CA ASN A 63 -0.77 -2.74 5.82
C ASN A 63 0.69 -2.30 5.89
N LEU A 64 1.26 -1.84 4.77
CA LEU A 64 2.62 -1.30 4.72
C LEU A 64 2.75 -0.04 5.60
N ILE A 65 1.78 0.87 5.55
CA ILE A 65 1.78 2.08 6.39
C ILE A 65 1.69 1.70 7.87
N LEU A 66 0.79 0.79 8.23
CA LEU A 66 0.65 0.32 9.61
C LEU A 66 1.95 -0.31 10.12
N SER A 67 2.60 -1.18 9.33
CA SER A 67 3.89 -1.77 9.70
C SER A 67 4.99 -0.74 9.92
N LYS A 68 5.00 0.35 9.14
CA LYS A 68 5.96 1.45 9.31
C LYS A 68 5.65 2.27 10.56
N LEU A 69 4.38 2.48 10.88
CA LEU A 69 3.98 3.18 12.11
C LEU A 69 4.34 2.39 13.37
N ASP A 70 4.20 1.06 13.34
CA ASP A 70 4.61 0.20 14.45
C ASP A 70 6.14 0.27 14.65
N ASN A 71 6.92 0.29 13.57
CA ASN A 71 8.37 0.49 13.65
C ASN A 71 8.73 1.88 14.21
N ILE A 72 7.95 2.93 13.91
CA ILE A 72 8.18 4.28 14.47
C ILE A 72 7.89 4.31 15.97
N LYS A 73 6.84 3.63 16.44
CA LYS A 73 6.56 3.51 17.88
C LYS A 73 7.69 2.79 18.62
N LEU A 74 8.20 1.69 18.05
CA LEU A 74 9.31 0.93 18.63
C LEU A 74 10.59 1.77 18.75
N VAL A 75 10.92 2.54 17.70
CA VAL A 75 12.08 3.44 17.71
C VAL A 75 11.91 4.59 18.72
N LYS A 76 10.69 5.11 18.85
CA LYS A 76 10.40 6.18 19.81
C LYS A 76 10.51 5.71 21.26
N GLU A 77 10.00 4.53 21.58
CA GLU A 77 10.15 3.91 22.90
C GLU A 77 11.62 3.62 23.24
N SER A 78 12.44 3.22 22.25
CA SER A 78 13.89 3.05 22.47
C SER A 78 14.63 4.38 22.70
N LEU A 79 14.24 5.47 22.03
CA LEU A 79 14.85 6.78 22.21
C LEU A 79 14.45 7.41 23.57
N ASP A 80 13.17 7.30 23.94
CA ASP A 80 12.69 7.79 25.24
C ASP A 80 13.38 7.04 26.41
N SER A 81 13.79 5.77 26.20
CA SER A 81 14.53 5.00 27.21
C SER A 81 16.01 5.40 27.36
N GLU A 82 16.63 5.98 26.32
CA GLU A 82 18.00 6.50 26.40
C GLU A 82 18.06 7.91 26.99
N ASP A 83 17.02 8.75 26.76
CA ASP A 83 16.91 10.07 27.39
C ASP A 83 16.76 9.98 28.93
N ASP A 84 16.09 8.95 29.45
CA ASP A 84 15.98 8.70 30.91
C ASP A 84 17.31 8.29 31.58
N LEU A 85 18.33 7.90 30.79
CA LEU A 85 19.68 7.59 31.27
C LEU A 85 20.61 8.81 31.27
N LEU A 86 20.26 9.88 30.54
CA LEU A 86 21.07 11.09 30.44
C LEU A 86 20.76 12.04 31.61
N LYS A 87 21.63 12.04 32.63
CA LYS A 87 21.56 13.03 33.70
C LYS A 87 22.27 14.32 33.26
N GLU A 88 21.54 15.43 33.26
CA GLU A 88 22.09 16.76 33.04
C GLU A 88 23.23 17.03 34.04
N GLY A 89 24.45 17.20 33.53
CA GLY A 89 25.61 17.54 34.33
C GLY A 89 25.58 19.00 34.75
N LYS A 90 25.82 19.29 36.02
CA LYS A 90 25.90 20.67 36.52
C LYS A 90 27.26 21.27 36.16
N ILE A 91 27.26 22.29 35.31
CA ILE A 91 28.45 23.12 35.08
C ILE A 91 28.70 23.93 36.36
N VAL A 92 29.85 23.72 36.98
CA VAL A 92 30.28 24.44 38.19
C VAL A 92 31.31 25.48 37.75
N ASP A 93 31.10 26.74 38.12
CA ASP A 93 32.09 27.79 37.91
C ASP A 93 33.26 27.58 38.89
N PHE A 94 34.41 27.21 38.34
CA PHE A 94 35.67 27.15 39.07
C PHE A 94 36.39 28.47 38.92
N LYS A 95 36.87 29.05 40.03
CA LYS A 95 37.56 30.35 40.03
C LYS A 95 38.97 30.28 39.47
N GLU A 96 39.60 29.11 39.50
CA GLU A 96 40.97 28.94 39.02
C GLU A 96 41.20 27.44 38.75
N VAL A 97 41.66 27.13 37.54
CA VAL A 97 42.09 25.78 37.15
C VAL A 97 43.61 25.80 37.24
N GLU A 98 44.19 25.08 38.20
CA GLU A 98 45.64 24.89 38.25
C GLU A 98 46.06 24.05 37.05
N SER A 99 46.62 24.71 36.03
CA SER A 99 47.31 24.01 34.96
C SER A 99 48.67 23.55 35.47
N HIS A 100 48.86 22.24 35.60
CA HIS A 100 50.18 21.64 35.84
C HIS A 100 51.06 21.64 34.57
N ILE A 101 50.94 22.68 33.74
CA ILE A 101 51.81 22.88 32.58
C ILE A 101 53.05 23.56 33.11
N SER A 102 54.19 22.88 33.00
CA SER A 102 55.49 23.43 33.41
C SER A 102 55.82 24.62 32.52
N LYS A 103 56.52 25.63 33.04
CA LYS A 103 57.08 26.70 32.19
C LYS A 103 58.08 26.18 31.17
N GLU A 104 58.62 24.98 31.40
CA GLU A 104 59.51 24.25 30.49
C GLU A 104 58.76 23.61 29.32
N ASP A 105 57.44 23.44 29.42
CA ASP A 105 56.58 22.96 28.34
C ASP A 105 56.05 24.11 27.46
N MET A 106 56.31 25.36 27.87
CA MET A 106 55.97 26.56 27.12
C MET A 106 57.19 26.98 26.29
N ASP A 107 57.43 26.28 25.19
CA ASP A 107 58.41 26.69 24.17
C ASP A 107 57.91 27.98 23.49
N ASP A 108 58.25 29.14 24.07
CA ASP A 108 58.06 30.47 23.48
C ASP A 108 59.11 30.71 22.36
N ASP A 109 59.01 29.95 21.27
CA ASP A 109 59.77 30.16 20.03
C ASP A 109 58.93 30.93 18.99
N TYR A 110 58.17 31.93 19.43
CA TYR A 110 57.61 32.96 18.55
C TYR A 110 58.43 34.24 18.66
N THR A 111 59.48 34.33 17.85
CA THR A 111 60.13 35.61 17.55
C THR A 111 59.18 36.47 16.73
N ASP A 112 58.77 37.61 17.29
CA ASP A 112 58.08 38.70 16.59
C ASP A 112 58.81 39.07 15.28
N PHE A 113 58.05 39.14 14.19
CA PHE A 113 58.44 39.75 12.91
C PHE A 113 57.91 41.18 12.80
#